data_AF-A0A374E5I0-F1
#
_entry.id   AF-A0A374E5I0-F1
#
_cell.length_a   1.000
_cell.length_b   1.000
_cell.length_c   1.000
_cell.angle_alpha   90.00
_cell.angle_beta   90.00
_cell.angle_gamma   90.00
#
_symmetry.space_group_name_H-M   'P 1'
#
loop_
_entity.id
_entity.type
_entity.pdbx_description
1 polymer ?
#
loop_
_entity_poly.entity_id
_entity_poly.type
_entity_poly.pdbx_seq_one_letter_code
_entity_poly.pdbx_strand_id
1 'polypeptide(L)'
;MSLGESILDHYELFLGKYIGVDKYTSGEYVIQLLGFDRTFKDCLTFASFGLSNYSNLINNSCEVIMPVDDDYDNCAVVFANALFYVLQQQMDFGRGTIIEGLDNIIADFSKRHNKTAIYFTEPYVLPEEFSKIEDHLKMYIAFFISEKELE
;
A
#
# COMPACT_ATOMS: atom_id res chain seq x y z
N MET A 1 20.80 5.04 -11.89
CA MET A 1 19.91 4.09 -11.19
C MET A 1 18.55 4.20 -11.86
N SER A 2 17.91 3.09 -12.18
CA SER A 2 16.52 3.11 -12.67
C SER A 2 15.57 3.41 -11.51
N LEU A 3 14.35 3.91 -11.81
CA LEU A 3 13.35 4.18 -10.78
C LEU A 3 13.06 2.94 -9.91
N GLY A 4 12.96 1.77 -10.54
CA GLY A 4 12.74 0.51 -9.83
C GLY A 4 13.89 0.13 -8.90
N GLU A 5 15.14 0.32 -9.34
CA GLU A 5 16.32 0.12 -8.47
C GLU A 5 16.30 1.09 -7.28
N SER A 6 15.99 2.37 -7.50
CA SER A 6 15.92 3.36 -6.42
C SER A 6 14.84 3.00 -5.39
N ILE A 7 13.67 2.51 -5.83
CA ILE A 7 12.59 2.07 -4.93
C ILE A 7 13.03 0.84 -4.12
N LEU A 8 13.65 -0.14 -4.76
CA LEU A 8 14.11 -1.36 -4.07
C LEU A 8 15.20 -1.05 -3.06
N ASP A 9 16.22 -0.27 -3.44
CA ASP A 9 17.30 0.13 -2.54
C ASP A 9 16.77 0.90 -1.33
N HIS A 10 15.75 1.75 -1.54
CA HIS A 10 15.08 2.48 -0.47
C HIS A 10 14.31 1.55 0.47
N TYR A 11 13.52 0.62 -0.06
CA TYR A 11 12.86 -0.37 0.79
C TYR A 11 13.86 -1.22 1.56
N GLU A 12 14.94 -1.68 0.93
CA GLU A 12 15.95 -2.48 1.62
C GLU A 12 16.66 -1.70 2.74
N LEU A 13 16.90 -0.41 2.54
CA LEU A 13 17.51 0.46 3.55
C LEU A 13 16.66 0.59 4.81
N PHE A 14 15.35 0.76 4.66
CA PHE A 14 14.46 1.07 5.79
C PHE A 14 13.67 -0.12 6.33
N LEU A 15 13.27 -1.05 5.46
CA LEU A 15 12.41 -2.19 5.79
C LEU A 15 13.19 -3.51 5.86
N GLY A 16 14.41 -3.54 5.33
CA GLY A 16 15.22 -4.75 5.17
C GLY A 16 14.92 -5.50 3.88
N LYS A 17 15.46 -6.72 3.73
CA LYS A 17 15.24 -7.51 2.52
C LYS A 17 13.82 -8.08 2.47
N TYR A 18 13.15 -7.95 1.33
CA TYR A 18 11.87 -8.60 1.12
C TYR A 18 12.02 -10.13 1.15
N ILE A 19 10.99 -10.81 1.65
CA ILE A 19 10.95 -12.26 1.82
C ILE A 19 10.09 -12.97 0.77
N GLY A 20 9.31 -12.20 0.00
CA GLY A 20 8.43 -12.70 -1.04
C GLY A 20 7.90 -11.58 -1.92
N VAL A 21 7.41 -11.94 -3.09
CA VAL A 21 6.79 -11.02 -4.03
C VAL A 21 5.61 -11.70 -4.72
N ASP A 22 4.47 -11.03 -4.70
CA ASP A 22 3.27 -11.46 -5.41
C ASP A 22 2.88 -10.42 -6.45
N LYS A 23 2.44 -10.91 -7.62
CA LYS A 23 2.02 -10.06 -8.74
C LYS A 23 0.51 -10.06 -8.82
N TYR A 24 -0.07 -8.87 -8.74
CA TYR A 24 -1.50 -8.64 -8.93
C TYR A 24 -1.75 -7.92 -10.26
N THR A 25 -2.90 -8.22 -10.87
CA THR A 25 -3.28 -7.65 -12.17
C THR A 25 -4.76 -7.28 -12.18
N SER A 26 -5.11 -6.13 -12.77
CA SER A 26 -6.49 -5.71 -12.99
C SER A 26 -6.61 -4.96 -14.30
N GLY A 27 -7.22 -5.60 -15.31
CA GLY A 27 -7.20 -5.07 -16.68
C GLY A 27 -5.78 -4.92 -17.21
N GLU A 28 -5.38 -3.70 -17.53
CA GLU A 28 -4.02 -3.36 -17.98
C GLU A 28 -3.05 -2.97 -16.84
N TYR A 29 -3.56 -2.85 -15.61
CA TYR A 29 -2.76 -2.44 -14.46
C TYR A 29 -2.05 -3.64 -13.82
N VAL A 30 -0.79 -3.44 -13.45
CA VAL A 30 0.06 -4.42 -12.81
C VAL A 30 0.73 -3.78 -11.61
N ILE A 31 0.50 -4.34 -10.42
CA ILE A 31 1.17 -3.93 -9.19
C ILE A 31 1.75 -5.19 -8.53
N GLN A 32 2.99 -5.11 -8.07
CA GLN A 32 3.59 -6.14 -7.23
C GLN A 32 3.48 -5.73 -5.77
N LEU A 33 3.27 -6.71 -4.89
CA LEU A 33 3.40 -6.52 -3.45
C LEU A 33 4.62 -7.29 -2.97
N LEU A 34 5.56 -6.58 -2.38
CA LEU A 34 6.74 -7.15 -1.73
C LEU A 34 6.44 -7.31 -0.24
N GLY A 35 6.69 -8.49 0.32
CA GLY A 35 6.52 -8.77 1.75
C GLY A 35 7.82 -8.58 2.53
N PHE A 36 7.76 -7.88 3.66
CA PHE A 36 8.89 -7.64 4.56
C PHE A 36 8.56 -8.11 5.98
N ASP A 37 9.40 -9.00 6.53
CA ASP A 37 9.25 -9.50 7.89
C ASP A 37 9.89 -8.54 8.90
N ARG A 38 9.27 -8.39 10.08
CA ARG A 38 9.83 -7.66 11.24
C ARG A 38 10.14 -6.18 11.05
N THR A 39 9.60 -5.52 10.02
CA THR A 39 9.64 -4.06 9.91
C THR A 39 8.90 -3.41 11.10
N PHE A 40 7.71 -3.94 11.40
CA PHE A 40 6.96 -3.63 12.61
C PHE A 40 6.83 -4.89 13.46
N LYS A 41 6.81 -4.70 14.78
CA LYS A 41 6.74 -5.83 15.70
C LYS A 41 5.47 -6.64 15.45
N ASP A 42 5.63 -7.94 15.23
CA ASP A 42 4.55 -8.91 15.01
C ASP A 42 3.70 -8.64 13.74
N CYS A 43 4.22 -7.86 12.77
CA CYS A 43 3.55 -7.61 11.49
C CYS A 43 4.37 -8.12 10.29
N LEU A 44 3.67 -8.55 9.24
CA LEU A 44 4.16 -8.59 7.88
C LEU A 44 3.85 -7.24 7.20
N THR A 45 4.84 -6.60 6.58
CA THR A 45 4.62 -5.34 5.85
C THR A 45 4.61 -5.59 4.36
N PHE A 46 3.51 -5.25 3.70
CA PHE A 46 3.43 -5.22 2.25
C PHE A 46 3.92 -3.88 1.73
N ALA A 47 4.72 -3.86 0.67
CA ALA A 47 5.06 -2.64 -0.05
C ALA A 47 4.62 -2.78 -1.51
N SER A 48 3.91 -1.79 -2.03
CA SER A 48 3.61 -1.74 -3.45
C SER A 48 4.89 -1.48 -4.24
N PHE A 49 4.93 -2.05 -5.45
CA PHE A 49 5.96 -1.81 -6.42
C PHE A 49 5.32 -1.76 -7.81
N GLY A 50 5.44 -0.59 -8.45
CA GLY A 50 4.89 -0.32 -9.76
C GLY A 50 3.72 0.66 -9.76
N LEU A 51 3.23 1.12 -8.60
CA LEU A 51 2.21 2.18 -8.54
C LEU A 51 2.74 3.48 -9.16
N SER A 52 4.02 3.77 -8.96
CA SER A 52 4.68 4.97 -9.50
C SER A 52 4.66 5.03 -11.04
N ASN A 53 4.50 3.89 -11.72
CA ASN A 53 4.39 3.85 -13.19
C ASN A 53 3.10 4.50 -13.71
N TYR A 54 2.12 4.70 -12.83
CA TYR A 54 0.81 5.24 -13.15
C TYR A 54 0.60 6.66 -12.58
N SER A 55 1.69 7.36 -12.27
CA SER A 55 1.66 8.68 -11.62
C SER A 55 0.75 9.70 -12.31
N ASN A 56 0.66 9.67 -13.64
CA ASN A 56 -0.22 10.54 -14.42
C ASN A 56 -1.72 10.26 -14.21
N LEU A 57 -2.09 9.02 -13.89
CA LEU A 57 -3.49 8.64 -13.67
C LEU A 57 -4.01 9.07 -12.31
N ILE A 58 -3.11 9.25 -11.33
CA ILE A 58 -3.46 9.55 -9.94
C ILE A 58 -2.86 10.86 -9.43
N ASN A 59 -2.28 11.64 -10.35
CA ASN A 59 -1.63 12.92 -10.10
C ASN A 59 -0.58 12.88 -8.96
N ASN A 60 0.08 11.73 -8.79
CA ASN A 60 1.05 11.52 -7.72
C ASN A 60 2.01 10.36 -8.06
N SER A 61 3.31 10.62 -8.01
CA SER A 61 4.33 9.57 -8.12
C SER A 61 4.61 9.02 -6.73
N CYS A 62 4.16 7.81 -6.45
CA CYS A 62 4.28 7.24 -5.11
C CYS A 62 4.27 5.72 -5.08
N GLU A 63 4.69 5.19 -3.94
CA GLU A 63 4.43 3.82 -3.52
C GLU A 63 3.86 3.81 -2.09
N VAL A 64 3.29 2.69 -1.69
CA VAL A 64 2.53 2.55 -0.44
C VAL A 64 2.97 1.30 0.31
N ILE A 65 3.19 1.42 1.62
CA ILE A 65 3.35 0.29 2.52
C ILE A 65 2.09 0.03 3.35
N MET A 66 1.85 -1.21 3.73
CA MET A 66 0.76 -1.61 4.62
C MET A 66 1.26 -2.69 5.60
N PRO A 67 1.44 -2.34 6.88
CA PRO A 67 1.65 -3.32 7.94
C PRO A 67 0.37 -4.10 8.23
N VAL A 68 0.49 -5.42 8.39
CA VAL A 68 -0.61 -6.34 8.67
C VAL A 68 -0.15 -7.36 9.72
N ASP A 69 -0.99 -7.67 10.71
CA ASP A 69 -0.69 -8.56 11.84
C ASP A 69 -1.39 -9.94 11.75
N ASP A 70 -2.38 -10.11 10.88
CA ASP A 70 -3.05 -11.40 10.61
C ASP A 70 -3.72 -11.44 9.22
N ASP A 71 -4.22 -12.61 8.81
CA ASP A 71 -4.97 -12.86 7.55
C ASP A 71 -4.28 -12.26 6.31
N TYR A 72 -2.97 -12.48 6.23
CA TYR A 72 -2.06 -11.87 5.26
C TYR A 72 -2.55 -11.98 3.81
N ASP A 73 -3.05 -13.16 3.41
CA ASP A 73 -3.50 -13.41 2.04
C ASP A 73 -4.69 -12.53 1.66
N ASN A 74 -5.71 -12.45 2.53
CA ASN A 74 -6.89 -11.61 2.26
C ASN A 74 -6.53 -10.13 2.35
N CYS A 75 -5.69 -9.74 3.30
CA CYS A 75 -5.22 -8.37 3.44
C CYS A 75 -4.43 -7.90 2.20
N ALA A 76 -3.55 -8.75 1.65
CA ALA A 76 -2.81 -8.45 0.42
C ALA A 76 -3.75 -8.27 -0.79
N VAL A 77 -4.76 -9.13 -0.93
CA VAL A 77 -5.78 -9.04 -1.99
C VAL A 77 -6.58 -7.74 -1.86
N VAL A 78 -7.04 -7.41 -0.65
CA VAL A 78 -7.80 -6.17 -0.39
C VAL A 78 -6.94 -4.94 -0.67
N PHE A 79 -5.68 -4.94 -0.24
CA PHE A 79 -4.75 -3.85 -0.47
C PHE A 79 -4.48 -3.63 -1.96
N ALA A 80 -4.15 -4.67 -2.72
CA ALA A 80 -3.92 -4.56 -4.16
C ALA A 80 -5.16 -4.06 -4.92
N ASN A 81 -6.35 -4.56 -4.56
CA ASN A 81 -7.61 -4.12 -5.17
C ASN A 81 -7.94 -2.66 -4.84
N ALA A 82 -7.63 -2.18 -3.63
CA ALA A 82 -7.78 -0.77 -3.28
C ALA A 82 -6.87 0.13 -4.14
N LEU A 83 -5.62 -0.27 -4.38
CA LEU A 83 -4.73 0.46 -5.28
C LEU A 83 -5.24 0.44 -6.72
N PHE A 84 -5.76 -0.69 -7.21
CA PHE A 84 -6.38 -0.73 -8.54
C PHE A 84 -7.63 0.13 -8.64
N TYR A 85 -8.44 0.21 -7.58
CA TYR A 85 -9.60 1.08 -7.56
C TYR A 85 -9.20 2.55 -7.75
N VAL A 86 -8.16 3.01 -7.04
CA VAL A 86 -7.58 4.36 -7.21
C VAL A 86 -7.19 4.60 -8.67
N LEU A 87 -6.52 3.63 -9.31
CA LEU A 87 -6.11 3.73 -10.72
C LEU A 87 -7.31 3.76 -11.68
N GLN A 88 -8.27 2.86 -11.50
CA GLN A 88 -9.46 2.75 -12.35
C GLN A 88 -10.34 3.98 -12.29
N GLN A 89 -10.47 4.57 -11.09
CA GLN A 89 -11.24 5.80 -10.88
C GLN A 89 -10.43 7.07 -11.14
N GLN A 90 -9.14 6.96 -11.44
CA GLN A 90 -8.23 8.08 -11.66
C GLN A 90 -8.29 9.12 -10.54
N MET A 91 -8.29 8.63 -9.30
CA MET A 91 -8.42 9.50 -8.12
C MET A 91 -7.14 10.29 -7.91
N ASP A 92 -7.26 11.58 -7.58
CA ASP A 92 -6.15 12.33 -7.00
C ASP A 92 -5.73 11.63 -5.69
N PHE A 93 -4.56 11.00 -5.72
CA PHE A 93 -4.13 10.11 -4.64
C PHE A 93 -3.16 10.83 -3.70
N GLY A 94 -3.33 10.62 -2.39
CA GLY A 94 -2.37 11.09 -1.41
C GLY A 94 -2.82 10.88 0.02
N ARG A 95 -2.27 11.69 0.93
CA ARG A 95 -2.68 11.68 2.33
C ARG A 95 -4.14 12.07 2.44
N GLY A 96 -4.90 11.31 3.21
CA GLY A 96 -6.33 11.55 3.38
C GLY A 96 -7.22 10.68 2.49
N THR A 97 -6.65 10.00 1.49
CA THR A 97 -7.44 9.09 0.64
C THR A 97 -8.00 7.95 1.49
N ILE A 98 -9.27 7.63 1.28
CA ILE A 98 -9.99 6.54 1.93
C ILE A 98 -10.64 5.68 0.85
N ILE A 99 -10.47 4.36 0.93
CA ILE A 99 -11.14 3.39 0.08
C ILE A 99 -12.03 2.49 0.93
N GLU A 100 -13.34 2.66 0.77
CA GLU A 100 -14.37 1.89 1.48
C GLU A 100 -14.79 0.63 0.70
N GLY A 101 -15.64 -0.19 1.32
CA GLY A 101 -16.28 -1.31 0.63
C GLY A 101 -15.40 -2.55 0.51
N LEU A 102 -14.57 -2.83 1.52
CA LEU A 102 -13.67 -4.00 1.54
C LEU A 102 -14.42 -5.33 1.38
N ASP A 103 -15.68 -5.40 1.84
CA ASP A 103 -16.55 -6.57 1.69
C ASP A 103 -16.90 -6.92 0.23
N ASN A 104 -16.78 -5.95 -0.69
CA ASN A 104 -16.97 -6.17 -2.12
C ASN A 104 -15.77 -6.92 -2.73
N ILE A 105 -14.62 -6.90 -2.08
CA ILE A 105 -13.40 -7.58 -2.52
C ILE A 105 -13.32 -8.96 -1.86
N ILE A 106 -13.48 -9.00 -0.54
CA ILE A 106 -13.48 -10.23 0.25
C ILE A 106 -14.74 -10.25 1.10
N ALA A 107 -15.63 -11.22 0.84
CA ALA A 107 -16.87 -11.36 1.61
C ALA A 107 -16.59 -11.50 3.12
N ASP A 108 -17.44 -10.85 3.92
CA ASP A 108 -17.36 -10.82 5.38
C ASP A 108 -16.02 -10.31 5.96
N PHE A 109 -15.25 -9.53 5.21
CA PHE A 109 -13.98 -8.95 5.70
C PHE A 109 -14.22 -8.05 6.91
N SER A 110 -15.22 -7.16 6.83
CA SER A 110 -15.58 -6.25 7.92
C SER A 110 -16.03 -6.99 9.17
N LYS A 111 -16.79 -8.08 9.00
CA LYS A 111 -17.27 -8.91 10.10
C LYS A 111 -16.13 -9.68 10.78
N ARG A 112 -15.15 -10.16 10.01
CA ARG A 112 -14.01 -10.92 10.55
C ARG A 112 -12.99 -10.02 11.25
N HIS A 113 -12.75 -8.83 10.70
CA HIS A 113 -11.64 -7.97 11.12
C HIS A 113 -12.07 -6.69 11.84
N ASN A 114 -13.36 -6.38 11.86
CA ASN A 114 -13.90 -5.09 12.34
C ASN A 114 -13.30 -3.88 11.58
N LYS A 115 -13.01 -4.06 10.29
CA LYS A 115 -12.40 -3.06 9.41
C LYS A 115 -13.20 -2.91 8.11
N THR A 116 -13.56 -1.69 7.76
CA THR A 116 -14.51 -1.37 6.67
C THR A 116 -13.88 -0.57 5.53
N ALA A 117 -12.71 0.01 5.75
CA ALA A 117 -12.00 0.82 4.76
C ALA A 117 -10.48 0.76 4.93
N ILE A 118 -9.77 1.24 3.91
CA ILE A 118 -8.33 1.52 3.95
C ILE A 118 -8.12 3.04 3.94
N TYR A 119 -7.29 3.53 4.85
CA TYR A 119 -6.86 4.92 4.93
C TYR A 119 -5.39 5.07 4.55
N PHE A 120 -5.08 6.07 3.73
CA PHE A 120 -3.73 6.37 3.26
C PHE A 120 -3.20 7.67 3.88
N THR A 121 -1.98 7.65 4.41
CA THR A 121 -1.35 8.80 5.06
C THR A 121 0.17 8.79 4.95
N GLU A 122 0.82 9.85 5.41
CA GLU A 122 2.27 9.93 5.51
C GLU A 122 2.83 8.85 6.46
N PRO A 123 4.00 8.25 6.19
CA PRO A 123 4.57 7.16 6.97
C PRO A 123 5.22 7.66 8.27
N TYR A 124 4.43 8.28 9.15
CA TYR A 124 4.87 8.94 10.39
C TYR A 124 5.57 8.02 11.41
N VAL A 125 5.42 6.70 11.25
CA VAL A 125 6.06 5.68 12.10
C VAL A 125 7.48 5.32 11.65
N LEU A 126 7.91 5.80 10.48
CA LEU A 126 9.24 5.60 9.91
C LEU A 126 10.03 6.92 9.91
N PRO A 127 11.36 6.88 9.75
CA PRO A 127 12.17 8.08 9.61
C PRO A 127 11.68 9.00 8.48
N GLU A 128 11.87 10.31 8.62
CA GLU A 128 11.42 11.28 7.61
C GLU A 128 12.00 10.97 6.23
N GLU A 129 13.23 10.47 6.20
CA GLU A 129 13.94 10.05 5.01
C GLU A 129 13.22 8.93 4.25
N PHE A 130 12.43 8.09 4.93
CA PHE A 130 11.62 7.09 4.25
C PHE A 130 10.54 7.70 3.37
N SER A 131 10.02 8.88 3.72
CA SER A 131 8.82 9.47 3.10
C SER A 131 9.02 9.90 1.64
N LYS A 132 10.26 9.91 1.14
CA LYS A 132 10.56 10.36 -0.23
C LYS A 132 11.82 9.72 -0.82
N ILE A 133 11.80 9.52 -2.14
CA ILE A 133 12.97 9.19 -2.97
C ILE A 133 13.17 10.34 -3.97
N GLU A 134 14.40 10.88 -4.00
CA GLU A 134 14.87 11.89 -4.97
C GLU A 134 13.87 13.06 -5.20
N ASP A 135 13.27 13.57 -4.12
CA ASP A 135 12.28 14.66 -4.05
C ASP A 135 10.99 14.52 -4.90
N HIS A 136 10.85 13.46 -5.69
CA HIS A 136 9.76 13.30 -6.66
C HIS A 136 8.86 12.10 -6.40
N LEU A 137 9.35 11.05 -5.76
CA LEU A 137 8.55 9.88 -5.41
C LEU A 137 8.24 9.90 -3.91
N LYS A 138 6.95 9.88 -3.57
CA LYS A 138 6.49 9.89 -2.18
C LYS A 138 6.22 8.48 -1.69
N MET A 139 6.46 8.24 -0.41
CA MET A 139 6.00 7.02 0.26
C MET A 139 4.77 7.34 1.11
N TYR A 140 3.79 6.44 1.07
CA TYR A 140 2.63 6.48 1.95
C TYR A 140 2.58 5.20 2.79
N ILE A 141 1.86 5.28 3.90
CA ILE A 141 1.43 4.13 4.69
C ILE A 141 -0.09 4.01 4.61
N ALA A 142 -0.57 2.78 4.52
CA ALA A 142 -1.97 2.44 4.52
C ALA A 142 -2.35 1.67 5.79
N PHE A 143 -3.54 1.92 6.29
CA PHE A 143 -4.10 1.25 7.47
C PHE A 143 -5.52 0.78 7.17
N PHE A 144 -5.87 -0.40 7.68
CA PHE A 144 -7.26 -0.78 7.82
C PHE A 144 -7.92 0.01 8.94
N ILE A 145 -9.04 0.66 8.65
CA ILE A 145 -9.84 1.42 9.61
C ILE A 145 -11.26 0.87 9.72
N SER A 146 -11.81 1.00 10.92
CA SER A 146 -13.18 0.62 11.27
C SER A 146 -14.16 1.74 10.94
N GLU A 147 -15.46 1.43 10.96
CA GLU A 147 -16.52 2.41 10.76
C GLU A 147 -16.43 3.59 11.75
N LYS A 148 -16.05 3.33 13.01
CA LYS A 148 -15.88 4.37 14.04
C LYS A 148 -14.67 5.28 13.80
N GLU A 149 -13.69 4.83 13.04
CA GLU A 149 -12.49 5.61 12.70
C GLU A 149 -12.72 6.47 11.44
N LEU A 150 -13.82 6.22 10.70
CA LEU A 150 -14.26 7.02 9.55
C LEU A 150 -15.09 8.25 9.96
N GLU A 151 -15.84 8.16 11.07
CA GLU A 151 -16.69 9.23 11.62
C GLU A 151 -15.90 10.33 12.34
#